data_AF-A0A941GEQ9-F1
#
_entry.id   AF-A0A941GEQ9-F1
#
_cell.length_a   1.000
_cell.length_b   1.000
_cell.length_c   1.000
_cell.angle_alpha   90.00
_cell.angle_beta   90.00
_cell.angle_gamma   90.00
#
_symmetry.space_group_name_H-M   'P 1'
#
loop_
_entity.id
_entity.type
_entity.pdbx_description
1 polymer ?
#
loop_
_entity_poly.entity_id
_entity_poly.type
_entity_poly.pdbx_seq_one_letter_code
_entity_poly.pdbx_strand_id
1 'polypeptide(L)'
;MIKTTLTCALTLAFLTACAPSRNAPPVDSHTARDSLDWAGSYEGVLPCADCPGIRTRVTLSDDGRYEKQTQYLDRQPQPEVVAGTFSWESDGSTIR
;
A
#
# COMPACT_ATOMS: atom_id res chain seq x y z
N MET A 1 -61.34 -34.81 -23.04
CA MET A 1 -60.27 -35.02 -22.04
C MET A 1 -59.00 -35.36 -22.79
N ILE A 2 -57.88 -34.68 -22.46
CA ILE A 2 -56.53 -34.76 -23.09
C ILE A 2 -56.45 -34.13 -24.51
N LYS A 3 -55.53 -33.22 -24.87
CA LYS A 3 -54.54 -32.37 -24.18
C LYS A 3 -53.88 -31.52 -25.30
N THR A 4 -53.61 -30.22 -25.07
CA THR A 4 -52.46 -29.40 -25.60
C THR A 4 -52.18 -29.37 -27.13
N THR A 5 -51.87 -28.27 -27.83
CA THR A 5 -51.32 -26.94 -27.53
C THR A 5 -51.28 -26.17 -28.86
N LEU A 6 -51.66 -24.89 -28.89
CA LEU A 6 -51.33 -23.98 -30.00
C LEU A 6 -51.31 -22.53 -29.50
N THR A 7 -50.12 -21.94 -29.40
CA THR A 7 -49.82 -20.49 -29.58
C THR A 7 -48.30 -20.32 -29.40
N CYS A 8 -47.58 -20.21 -30.51
CA CYS A 8 -47.17 -18.98 -31.17
C CYS A 8 -45.97 -18.32 -30.48
N ALA A 9 -44.84 -18.41 -31.19
CA ALA A 9 -43.54 -17.90 -30.82
C ALA A 9 -43.58 -16.39 -30.51
N LEU A 10 -42.90 -16.01 -29.44
CA LEU A 10 -42.31 -14.68 -29.32
C LEU A 10 -41.03 -14.82 -28.48
N THR A 11 -39.98 -15.36 -29.11
CA THR A 11 -38.61 -15.29 -28.60
C THR A 11 -38.22 -13.82 -28.57
N LEU A 12 -38.30 -13.20 -27.38
CA LEU A 12 -37.79 -11.87 -27.15
C LEU A 12 -36.27 -11.94 -27.35
N ALA A 13 -35.81 -11.44 -28.49
CA ALA A 13 -34.41 -11.38 -28.86
C ALA A 13 -33.65 -10.58 -27.80
N PHE A 14 -32.78 -11.24 -27.05
CA PHE A 14 -31.76 -10.57 -26.26
C PHE A 14 -30.83 -9.86 -27.23
N LEU A 15 -31.01 -8.54 -27.39
CA LEU A 15 -30.03 -7.66 -27.98
C LEU A 15 -28.87 -7.52 -27.00
N THR A 16 -27.98 -8.51 -26.98
CA THR A 16 -26.66 -8.39 -26.35
C THR A 16 -25.83 -7.42 -27.18
N ALA A 17 -25.91 -6.14 -26.86
CA ALA A 17 -25.02 -5.12 -27.39
C ALA A 17 -23.62 -5.33 -26.77
N CYS A 18 -22.64 -5.73 -27.59
CA CYS A 18 -21.25 -5.67 -27.19
C CYS A 18 -20.82 -4.20 -27.18
N ALA A 19 -20.62 -3.62 -25.99
CA ALA A 19 -19.91 -2.36 -25.86
C ALA A 19 -18.41 -2.58 -26.18
N PRO A 20 -17.73 -1.63 -26.84
CA PRO A 20 -16.28 -1.70 -26.97
C PRO A 20 -15.65 -1.57 -25.57
N SER A 21 -14.98 -2.63 -25.13
CA SER A 21 -14.07 -2.58 -23.99
C SER A 21 -13.01 -1.54 -24.31
N ARG A 22 -13.04 -0.38 -23.64
CA ARG A 22 -11.90 0.53 -23.64
C ARG A 22 -10.80 -0.20 -22.88
N ASN A 23 -9.90 -0.86 -23.62
CA ASN A 23 -8.62 -1.28 -23.07
C ASN A 23 -7.87 0.00 -22.71
N ALA A 24 -8.05 0.47 -21.48
CA ALA A 24 -7.10 1.39 -20.88
C ALA A 24 -5.73 0.71 -20.94
N PRO A 25 -4.65 1.44 -21.28
CA PRO A 25 -3.32 0.90 -21.09
C PRO A 25 -3.20 0.42 -19.64
N PRO A 26 -2.57 -0.73 -19.38
CA PRO A 26 -2.30 -1.16 -18.02
C PRO A 26 -1.60 0.00 -17.31
N VAL A 27 -2.20 0.47 -16.21
CA VAL A 27 -1.54 1.45 -15.34
C VAL A 27 -0.25 0.79 -14.90
N ASP A 28 0.88 1.42 -15.19
CA ASP A 28 2.18 1.04 -14.63
C ASP A 28 2.05 1.21 -13.11
N SER A 29 1.73 0.11 -12.44
CA SER A 29 1.38 0.05 -11.03
C SER A 29 2.57 -0.36 -10.17
N HIS A 30 3.80 -0.16 -10.68
CA HIS A 30 5.02 -0.48 -9.95
C HIS A 30 5.33 0.64 -8.94
N THR A 31 4.67 0.60 -7.78
CA THR A 31 4.96 1.49 -6.65
C THR A 31 5.94 0.84 -5.67
N ALA A 32 6.59 1.64 -4.81
CA ALA A 32 7.47 1.09 -3.77
C ALA A 32 6.70 0.18 -2.80
N ARG A 33 5.46 0.55 -2.48
CA ARG A 33 4.55 -0.22 -1.64
C ARG A 33 4.32 -1.65 -2.15
N ASP A 34 4.14 -1.79 -3.46
CA ASP A 34 3.73 -3.06 -4.07
C ASP A 34 4.92 -3.87 -4.61
N SER A 35 6.09 -3.23 -4.80
CA SER A 35 7.25 -3.85 -5.48
C SER A 35 8.42 -4.18 -4.54
N LEU A 36 8.47 -3.57 -3.35
CA LEU A 36 9.57 -3.78 -2.39
C LEU A 36 9.11 -4.62 -1.20
N ASP A 37 10.02 -5.46 -0.70
CA ASP A 37 9.92 -6.05 0.64
C ASP A 37 10.30 -4.99 1.70
N TRP A 38 9.49 -3.95 1.82
CA TRP A 38 9.81 -2.75 2.61
C TRP A 38 9.67 -2.95 4.14
N ALA A 39 8.96 -3.98 4.60
CA ALA A 39 8.85 -4.27 6.03
C ALA A 39 10.20 -4.74 6.57
N GLY A 40 10.68 -4.11 7.65
CA GLY A 40 12.02 -4.37 8.16
C GLY A 40 12.56 -3.25 9.03
N SER A 41 13.81 -3.41 9.46
CA SER A 41 14.53 -2.44 10.29
C SER A 41 15.61 -1.72 9.48
N TYR A 42 15.53 -0.40 9.50
CA TYR A 42 16.44 0.53 8.85
C TYR A 42 17.24 1.26 9.91
N GLU A 43 18.55 1.39 9.72
CA GLU A 43 19.41 2.06 10.71
C GLU A 43 20.45 2.94 10.02
N GLY A 44 20.73 4.08 10.65
CA GLY A 44 21.77 5.00 10.21
C GLY A 44 22.15 6.01 11.30
N VAL A 45 23.20 6.78 11.05
CA VAL A 45 23.56 7.94 11.86
C VAL A 45 23.24 9.19 11.06
N LEU A 46 22.26 9.95 11.55
CA LEU A 46 21.83 11.20 10.92
C LEU A 46 22.76 12.35 11.36
N PRO A 47 23.01 13.34 10.47
CA PRO A 47 23.73 14.55 10.84
C PRO A 47 23.08 15.28 12.01
N CYS A 48 23.93 15.85 12.86
CA CYS A 48 23.53 16.62 14.03
C CYS A 48 24.24 17.97 14.00
N ALA A 49 23.53 19.05 14.35
CA ALA A 49 24.07 20.39 14.22
C ALA A 49 25.23 20.67 15.20
N ASP A 50 25.16 20.11 16.41
CA ASP A 50 26.04 20.41 17.55
C ASP A 50 26.46 19.14 18.31
N CYS A 51 26.35 17.97 17.68
CA CYS A 51 26.78 16.70 18.23
C CYS A 51 27.38 15.79 17.14
N PRO A 52 28.08 14.70 17.50
CA PRO A 52 28.72 13.81 16.52
C PRO A 52 27.75 13.12 15.55
N GLY A 53 26.46 13.02 15.93
CA GLY A 53 25.42 12.39 15.13
C GLY A 53 24.29 11.84 16.00
N ILE A 54 23.20 11.44 15.34
CA ILE A 54 22.04 10.81 15.96
C ILE A 54 21.90 9.42 15.38
N ARG A 55 22.15 8.36 16.17
CA ARG A 55 21.84 6.99 15.74
C ARG A 55 20.32 6.85 15.74
N THR A 56 19.77 6.52 14.58
CA THR A 56 18.33 6.33 14.38
C THR A 56 18.08 4.95 13.81
N ARG A 57 17.15 4.21 14.41
CA ARG A 57 16.62 2.97 13.87
C ARG A 57 15.11 3.11 13.70
N VAL A 58 14.58 2.71 12.55
CA VAL A 58 13.14 2.64 12.29
C VAL A 58 12.81 1.22 11.89
N THR A 59 11.83 0.62 12.57
CA THR A 59 11.26 -0.68 12.20
C THR A 59 9.87 -0.46 11.65
N LEU A 60 9.62 -0.90 10.42
CA LEU A 60 8.32 -0.85 9.76
C LEU A 60 7.71 -2.25 9.72
N SER A 61 6.44 -2.36 10.11
CA SER A 61 5.66 -3.60 10.08
C SER A 61 4.63 -3.58 8.95
N ASP A 62 4.31 -4.76 8.39
CA ASP A 62 3.32 -4.92 7.32
C ASP A 62 1.92 -4.39 7.68
N ASP A 63 1.59 -4.38 8.97
CA ASP A 63 0.31 -3.89 9.48
C ASP A 63 0.23 -2.36 9.67
N GLY A 64 1.20 -1.63 9.13
CA GLY A 64 1.23 -0.17 9.17
C GLY A 64 1.65 0.40 10.53
N ARG A 65 2.28 -0.41 11.40
CA ARG A 65 2.91 0.08 12.63
C ARG A 65 4.39 0.37 12.42
N TYR A 66 4.91 1.33 13.18
CA TYR A 66 6.34 1.59 13.27
C TYR A 66 6.83 1.70 14.71
N GLU A 67 8.11 1.43 14.89
CA GLU A 67 8.88 1.82 16.07
C GLU A 67 10.12 2.60 15.61
N LYS A 68 10.38 3.74 16.22
CA LYS A 68 11.56 4.57 15.99
C LYS A 68 12.38 4.69 17.27
N GLN A 69 13.66 4.38 17.16
CA GLN A 69 14.65 4.55 18.20
C GLN A 69 15.60 5.68 17.84
N THR A 70 15.89 6.60 18.76
CA THR A 70 16.74 7.78 18.54
C THR A 70 17.74 7.97 19.67
N GLN A 71 19.02 7.97 19.35
CA GLN A 71 20.10 8.13 20.32
C GLN A 71 21.10 9.20 19.86
N TYR A 72 21.16 10.31 20.59
CA TYR A 72 22.27 11.27 20.49
C TYR A 72 23.55 10.62 21.02
N LEU A 73 24.57 10.52 20.18
CA LEU A 73 25.76 9.71 20.45
C LEU A 73 26.57 10.15 21.67
N ASP A 74 26.44 11.40 22.11
CA ASP A 74 27.20 12.00 23.21
C ASP A 74 26.34 12.50 24.38
N ARG A 75 25.01 12.36 24.32
CA ARG A 75 24.10 12.86 25.37
C ARG A 75 23.49 11.76 26.22
N GLN A 76 23.13 10.63 25.63
CA GLN A 76 22.36 9.61 26.32
C GLN A 76 22.84 8.18 26.02
N PRO A 77 22.97 7.32 27.05
CA PRO A 77 23.43 5.95 26.86
C PRO A 77 22.36 5.03 26.27
N GLN A 78 21.08 5.40 26.36
CA GLN A 78 19.94 4.62 25.86
C GLN A 78 19.13 5.43 24.84
N PRO A 79 18.52 4.78 23.84
CA PRO A 79 17.69 5.46 22.86
C PRO A 79 16.31 5.91 23.40
N GLU A 80 15.89 7.07 22.93
CA GLU A 80 14.50 7.53 22.71
C GLU A 80 13.67 6.49 21.95
N VAL A 81 12.62 5.86 22.51
CA VAL A 81 11.73 4.97 21.74
C VAL A 81 10.34 5.58 21.56
N VAL A 82 9.90 5.70 20.31
CA VAL A 82 8.55 6.14 19.92
C VAL A 82 7.93 5.11 19.00
N ALA A 83 6.68 4.72 19.27
CA ALA A 83 5.93 3.81 18.41
C ALA A 83 4.62 4.45 17.95
N GLY A 84 4.12 4.01 16.80
CA GLY A 84 2.87 4.52 16.23
C GLY A 84 2.43 3.76 15.00
N THR A 85 1.57 4.40 14.21
CA THR A 85 1.13 3.90 12.90
C THR A 85 1.55 4.86 11.80
N PHE A 86 1.67 4.33 10.58
CA PHE A 86 1.91 5.10 9.38
C PHE A 86 0.90 4.74 8.30
N SER A 87 0.78 5.60 7.29
CA SER A 87 -0.01 5.33 6.08
C SER A 87 0.77 5.68 4.84
N TRP A 88 0.54 4.95 3.76
CA TRP A 88 1.07 5.28 2.45
C TRP A 88 0.32 6.47 1.85
N GLU A 89 1.07 7.39 1.26
CA GLU A 89 0.52 8.42 0.39
C GLU A 89 -0.03 7.82 -0.91
N SER A 90 -0.78 8.63 -1.66
CA SER A 90 -1.43 8.19 -2.91
C SER A 90 -0.44 7.82 -4.02
N ASP A 91 0.82 8.23 -3.91
CA ASP A 91 1.91 7.87 -4.83
C ASP A 91 2.45 6.44 -4.62
N GLY A 92 2.03 5.76 -3.55
CA GLY A 92 2.52 4.43 -3.18
C GLY A 92 4.03 4.36 -2.92
N SER A 93 4.67 5.51 -2.71
CA SER A 93 6.12 5.67 -2.61
C SER A 93 6.55 6.37 -1.33
N THR A 94 5.64 7.14 -0.71
CA THR A 94 5.89 7.88 0.52
C THR A 94 5.01 7.36 1.67
N ILE A 95 5.55 7.35 2.90
CA ILE A 95 4.79 7.05 4.13
C ILE A 95 4.72 8.29 5.03
N ARG A 96 3.59 8.47 5.75
CA ARG A 96 3.36 9.52 6.75
C ARG A 96 2.92 8.98 8.09
#